data_AF-A0A7C7LE42-F1
#
_entry.id   AF-A0A7C7LE42-F1
#
_cell.length_a   1.000
_cell.length_b   1.000
_cell.length_c   1.000
_cell.angle_alpha   90.00
_cell.angle_beta   90.00
_cell.angle_gamma   90.00
#
_symmetry.space_group_name_H-M   'P 1'
#
loop_
_entity.id
_entity.type
_entity.pdbx_description
1 polymer ?
#
loop_
_entity_poly.entity_id
_entity_poly.type
_entity_poly.pdbx_seq_one_letter_code
_entity_poly.pdbx_strand_id
1 'polypeptide(L)'
;MEVLTGDSIGDQRRIQSEQLSQEWATFMGRKYCIPTNSGTAALHMCVAALDIGPSDGVILPVHIHGMPTDVDAVLQIADQHNLKVIEDGAQSHGSKYKGRLCGAMGDVAGFSM
;
A
#
# COMPACT_ATOMS: atom_id res chain seq x y z
N MET A 1 14.72 35.05 -2.71
CA MET A 1 13.96 33.79 -2.58
C MET A 1 13.64 33.35 -3.98
N GLU A 2 14.26 32.27 -4.45
CA GLU A 2 14.04 31.77 -5.80
C GLU A 2 12.73 30.97 -5.80
N VAL A 3 11.74 31.43 -6.55
CA VAL A 3 10.45 30.73 -6.70
C VAL A 3 10.62 29.76 -7.85
N LEU A 4 10.48 28.47 -7.56
CA LEU A 4 10.51 27.43 -8.60
C LEU A 4 9.37 27.68 -9.61
N THR A 5 9.70 27.63 -10.90
CA THR A 5 8.75 27.78 -12.00
C THR A 5 7.95 26.49 -12.21
N GLY A 6 6.73 26.56 -12.75
CA GLY A 6 5.85 25.39 -12.94
C GLY A 6 6.50 24.21 -13.65
N ASP A 7 7.31 24.48 -14.67
CA ASP A 7 8.04 23.45 -15.45
C ASP A 7 9.11 22.76 -14.60
N SER A 8 9.91 23.54 -13.86
CA SER A 8 10.94 23.00 -12.96
C SER A 8 10.35 22.14 -11.83
N ILE A 9 9.17 22.50 -11.32
CA ILE A 9 8.46 21.72 -10.29
C ILE A 9 7.89 20.43 -10.91
N GLY A 10 7.42 20.47 -12.16
CA GLY A 10 6.93 19.28 -12.88
C GLY A 10 8.01 18.20 -13.01
N ASP A 11 9.17 18.57 -13.55
CA ASP A 11 10.28 17.64 -13.79
C ASP A 11 10.87 17.09 -12.49
N GLN A 12 11.08 17.95 -11.48
CA GLN A 12 11.58 17.51 -10.18
C GLN A 12 10.61 16.57 -9.46
N ARG A 13 9.29 16.87 -9.50
CA ARG A 13 8.27 15.97 -8.90
C ARG A 13 8.27 14.60 -9.55
N ARG A 14 8.45 14.51 -10.88
CA ARG A 14 8.50 13.24 -11.59
C ARG A 14 9.66 12.38 -11.10
N ILE A 15 10.86 12.95 -11.03
CA ILE A 15 12.08 12.26 -10.57
C ILE A 15 11.93 11.80 -9.12
N GLN A 16 11.48 12.70 -8.24
CA GLN A 16 11.30 12.38 -6.82
C GLN A 16 10.24 11.29 -6.60
N SER A 17 9.14 11.34 -7.35
CA SER A 17 8.09 10.33 -7.28
C SER A 17 8.57 8.96 -7.73
N GLU A 18 9.36 8.88 -8.81
CA GLU A 18 9.95 7.63 -9.29
C GLU A 18 10.95 7.04 -8.28
N GLN A 19 11.82 7.89 -7.73
CA GLN A 19 12.80 7.49 -6.72
C GLN A 19 12.12 6.96 -5.45
N LEU A 20 11.19 7.73 -4.88
CA LEU A 20 10.44 7.32 -3.69
C LEU A 20 9.69 6.00 -3.92
N SER A 21 9.11 5.81 -5.10
CA SER A 21 8.41 4.57 -5.44
C SER A 21 9.37 3.37 -5.45
N GLN A 22 10.55 3.53 -6.05
CA GLN A 22 11.55 2.47 -6.09
C GLN A 22 12.10 2.14 -4.69
N GLU A 23 12.39 3.17 -3.89
CA GLU A 23 12.86 3.02 -2.51
C GLU A 23 11.81 2.36 -1.63
N TRP A 24 10.54 2.77 -1.76
CA TRP A 24 9.43 2.18 -1.02
C TRP A 24 9.22 0.72 -1.38
N ALA A 25 9.24 0.38 -2.68
CA ALA A 25 9.15 -1.00 -3.14
C ALA A 25 10.28 -1.85 -2.55
N THR A 26 11.52 -1.35 -2.57
CA THR A 26 12.68 -2.00 -1.97
C THR A 26 12.54 -2.16 -0.46
N PHE A 27 12.14 -1.11 0.26
CA PHE A 27 11.92 -1.14 1.71
C PHE A 27 10.89 -2.18 2.11
N MET A 28 9.76 -2.24 1.39
CA MET A 28 8.67 -3.19 1.61
C MET A 28 8.98 -4.61 1.13
N GLY A 29 10.08 -4.82 0.40
CA GLY A 29 10.39 -6.10 -0.23
C GLY A 29 9.38 -6.49 -1.33
N ARG A 30 8.75 -5.50 -1.98
CA ARG A 30 7.77 -5.69 -3.05
C ARG A 30 8.36 -5.29 -4.40
N LYS A 31 7.82 -5.86 -5.48
CA LYS A 31 8.31 -5.61 -6.84
C LYS A 31 7.96 -4.21 -7.36
N TYR A 32 6.83 -3.66 -6.91
CA TYR A 32 6.29 -2.40 -7.40
C TYR A 32 5.74 -1.57 -6.25
N CYS A 33 5.80 -0.24 -6.41
CA CYS A 33 5.08 0.75 -5.63
C CYS A 33 4.46 1.74 -6.63
N ILE A 34 3.20 2.10 -6.43
CA ILE A 34 2.50 3.07 -7.27
C ILE A 34 2.15 4.27 -6.38
N PRO A 35 2.77 5.43 -6.60
CA PRO A 35 2.50 6.61 -5.81
C PRO A 35 1.13 7.16 -6.17
N THR A 36 0.39 7.59 -5.17
CA THR A 36 -0.91 8.24 -5.33
C THR A 36 -0.95 9.52 -4.50
N ASN A 37 -2.00 10.33 -4.66
CA ASN A 37 -2.13 11.59 -3.95
C ASN A 37 -2.68 11.47 -2.51
N SER A 38 -3.09 10.28 -2.08
CA SER A 38 -3.65 10.02 -0.74
C SER A 38 -3.76 8.53 -0.45
N GLY A 39 -3.83 8.13 0.82
CA GLY A 39 -4.09 6.74 1.20
C GLY A 39 -5.44 6.21 0.71
N THR A 40 -6.47 7.07 0.63
CA THR A 40 -7.76 6.68 0.05
C THR A 40 -7.65 6.35 -1.44
N ALA A 41 -6.90 7.16 -2.20
CA ALA A 41 -6.63 6.86 -3.61
C ALA A 41 -5.80 5.57 -3.75
N ALA A 42 -4.84 5.31 -2.84
CA ALA A 42 -4.08 4.06 -2.84
C ALA A 42 -4.98 2.83 -2.66
N LEU A 43 -5.91 2.86 -1.70
CA LEU A 43 -6.89 1.78 -1.51
C LEU A 43 -7.82 1.62 -2.72
N HIS A 44 -8.25 2.72 -3.32
CA HIS A 44 -9.05 2.67 -4.54
C HIS A 44 -8.27 2.03 -5.71
N MET A 45 -6.98 2.34 -5.85
CA MET A 45 -6.11 1.69 -6.83
C MET A 45 -5.89 0.21 -6.52
N CYS A 46 -5.86 -0.20 -5.25
CA CYS A 46 -5.80 -1.61 -4.87
C CYS A 46 -7.03 -2.39 -5.36
N VAL A 47 -8.23 -1.83 -5.16
CA VAL A 47 -9.49 -2.41 -5.67
C VAL A 47 -9.43 -2.56 -7.19
N ALA A 48 -9.03 -1.50 -7.90
CA ALA A 48 -8.91 -1.54 -9.36
C ALA A 48 -7.82 -2.53 -9.84
N ALA A 49 -6.67 -2.61 -9.17
CA ALA A 49 -5.57 -3.49 -9.56
C ALA A 49 -5.90 -4.99 -9.37
N LEU A 50 -6.83 -5.30 -8.46
CA LEU A 50 -7.31 -6.66 -8.22
C LEU A 50 -8.57 -7.01 -9.03
N ASP A 51 -9.07 -6.08 -9.86
CA ASP A 51 -10.31 -6.23 -10.64
C ASP A 51 -11.54 -6.55 -9.77
N ILE A 52 -11.61 -5.95 -8.57
CA ILE A 52 -12.70 -6.17 -7.63
C ILE A 52 -13.95 -5.41 -8.11
N GLY A 53 -15.04 -6.15 -8.31
CA GLY A 53 -16.35 -5.64 -8.71
C GLY A 53 -17.45 -5.87 -7.67
N PRO A 54 -18.69 -5.47 -8.00
CA PRO A 54 -19.85 -5.74 -7.16
C PRO A 54 -20.03 -7.24 -6.92
N SER A 55 -20.29 -7.62 -5.67
CA SER A 55 -20.44 -9.02 -5.19
C SER A 55 -19.13 -9.77 -4.92
N ASP A 56 -17.97 -9.20 -5.25
CA ASP A 56 -16.70 -9.79 -4.82
C ASP A 56 -16.47 -9.57 -3.33
N GLY A 57 -15.98 -10.62 -2.66
CA GLY A 57 -15.54 -10.55 -1.28
C GLY A 57 -14.06 -10.18 -1.20
N VAL A 58 -13.71 -9.34 -0.23
CA VAL A 58 -12.33 -8.97 0.10
C VAL A 58 -12.18 -8.89 1.60
N ILE A 59 -10.99 -9.22 2.12
CA ILE A 59 -10.63 -8.94 3.51
C ILE A 59 -9.67 -7.76 3.51
N LEU A 60 -9.99 -6.72 4.28
CA LEU A 60 -9.18 -5.52 4.44
C LEU A 60 -8.71 -5.41 5.91
N PRO A 61 -7.63 -6.11 6.32
CA PRO A 61 -7.04 -5.88 7.64
C PRO A 61 -6.50 -4.45 7.76
N VAL A 62 -6.87 -3.76 8.85
CA VAL A 62 -6.34 -2.44 9.19
C VAL A 62 -5.34 -2.58 10.33
N HIS A 63 -4.10 -2.11 10.12
CA HIS A 63 -3.05 -2.10 11.13
C HIS A 63 -3.12 -0.83 11.98
N ILE A 64 -4.19 -0.73 12.78
CA ILE A 64 -4.55 0.47 13.51
C ILE A 64 -3.42 0.92 14.45
N HIS A 65 -3.05 2.21 14.39
CA HIS A 65 -1.95 2.78 15.17
C HIS A 65 -0.61 2.02 15.01
N GLY A 66 -0.39 1.38 13.86
CA GLY A 66 0.80 0.59 13.60
C GLY A 66 0.82 -0.75 14.34
N MET A 67 -0.25 -1.13 15.03
CA MET A 67 -0.40 -2.44 15.65
C MET A 67 -0.85 -3.44 14.58
N PRO A 68 -0.05 -4.47 14.27
CA PRO A 68 -0.45 -5.46 13.29
C PRO A 68 -1.67 -6.24 13.80
N THR A 69 -2.59 -6.53 12.87
CA THR A 69 -3.60 -7.56 13.13
C THR A 69 -2.93 -8.94 13.13
N ASP A 70 -3.66 -9.99 13.49
CA ASP A 70 -3.20 -11.35 13.26
C ASP A 70 -3.25 -11.70 11.76
N VAL A 71 -2.18 -11.35 11.05
CA VAL A 71 -2.13 -11.48 9.59
C VAL A 71 -2.16 -12.93 9.13
N ASP A 72 -1.59 -13.87 9.91
CA ASP A 72 -1.66 -15.30 9.57
C ASP A 72 -3.11 -15.79 9.60
N ALA A 73 -3.88 -15.40 10.62
CA ALA A 73 -5.30 -15.75 10.70
C ALA A 73 -6.11 -15.14 9.55
N VAL A 74 -5.83 -13.88 9.19
CA VAL A 74 -6.48 -13.21 8.04
C VAL A 74 -6.18 -13.94 6.73
N LEU A 75 -4.91 -14.25 6.46
CA LEU A 75 -4.51 -14.96 5.24
C LEU A 75 -5.10 -16.38 5.20
N GLN A 76 -5.15 -17.07 6.34
CA GLN A 76 -5.78 -18.39 6.42
C GLN A 76 -7.27 -18.33 6.06
N ILE A 77 -8.02 -17.36 6.61
CA ILE A 77 -9.44 -17.18 6.30
C ILE A 77 -9.61 -16.81 4.81
N ALA A 78 -8.77 -15.91 4.30
CA ALA A 78 -8.82 -15.51 2.90
C ALA A 78 -8.61 -16.71 1.95
N ASP A 79 -7.61 -17.55 2.23
CA ASP A 79 -7.33 -18.78 1.45
C ASP A 79 -8.51 -19.76 1.49
N GLN A 80 -9.08 -20.01 2.68
CA GLN A 80 -10.24 -20.90 2.87
C GLN A 80 -11.47 -20.47 2.08
N HIS A 81 -11.63 -19.16 1.86
CA HIS A 81 -12.78 -18.58 1.18
C HIS A 81 -12.45 -18.07 -0.24
N ASN A 82 -11.24 -18.29 -0.73
CA ASN A 82 -10.74 -17.78 -2.01
C ASN A 82 -10.96 -16.26 -2.16
N LEU A 83 -10.66 -15.50 -1.10
CA LEU A 83 -10.79 -14.04 -1.04
C LEU A 83 -9.43 -13.37 -1.25
N LYS A 84 -9.46 -12.16 -1.81
CA LYS A 84 -8.29 -11.29 -1.87
C LYS A 84 -8.07 -10.57 -0.55
N VAL A 85 -6.81 -10.21 -0.27
CA VAL A 85 -6.42 -9.44 0.90
C VAL A 85 -5.76 -8.13 0.49
N ILE A 86 -6.38 -7.02 0.89
CA ILE A 86 -5.81 -5.68 0.79
C ILE A 86 -5.34 -5.29 2.19
N GLU A 87 -4.06 -5.03 2.41
CA GLU A 87 -3.61 -4.51 3.71
C GLU A 87 -3.78 -2.98 3.75
N ASP A 88 -4.52 -2.47 4.75
CA ASP A 88 -4.52 -1.04 5.06
C ASP A 88 -3.40 -0.75 6.06
N GLY A 89 -2.28 -0.25 5.50
CA GLY A 89 -1.09 0.16 6.20
C GLY A 89 -0.96 1.65 6.41
N ALA A 90 -2.05 2.44 6.26
CA ALA A 90 -2.01 3.90 6.33
C ALA A 90 -1.36 4.44 7.62
N GLN A 91 -1.39 3.66 8.71
CA GLN A 91 -0.83 4.03 10.01
C GLN A 91 0.31 3.10 10.46
N SER A 92 0.87 2.27 9.57
CA SER A 92 1.78 1.18 9.96
C SER A 92 3.10 1.15 9.19
N HIS A 93 3.60 2.32 8.80
CA HIS A 93 4.91 2.47 8.13
C HIS A 93 6.00 1.83 9.01
N GLY A 94 6.64 0.77 8.52
CA GLY A 94 7.72 0.06 9.23
C GLY A 94 7.27 -0.90 10.34
N SER A 95 5.98 -0.99 10.65
CA SER A 95 5.45 -2.00 11.59
C SER A 95 5.69 -3.42 11.08
N LYS A 96 5.85 -4.37 12.01
CA LYS A 96 6.14 -5.77 11.67
C LYS A 96 5.24 -6.75 12.42
N TYR A 97 4.73 -7.73 11.70
CA TYR A 97 4.09 -8.94 12.25
C TYR A 97 5.03 -10.13 12.08
N LYS A 98 5.48 -10.73 13.19
CA LYS A 98 6.43 -11.87 13.20
C LYS A 98 7.65 -11.65 12.29
N GLY A 99 8.20 -10.43 12.31
CA GLY A 99 9.35 -10.03 11.51
C GLY A 99 9.07 -9.62 10.05
N ARG A 100 7.85 -9.85 9.54
CA ARG A 100 7.42 -9.42 8.20
C ARG A 100 6.80 -8.03 8.27
N LEU A 101 7.06 -7.17 7.27
CA LEU A 101 6.51 -5.82 7.22
C LEU A 101 4.99 -5.84 6.98
N CYS A 102 4.26 -5.08 7.77
CA CYS A 102 2.84 -4.80 7.57
C CYS A 102 2.62 -4.11 6.23
N GLY A 103 1.69 -4.61 5.41
CA GLY A 103 1.47 -4.15 4.03
C GLY A 103 2.32 -4.85 2.97
N ALA A 104 3.06 -5.91 3.33
CA ALA A 104 3.85 -6.72 2.38
C ALA A 104 3.40 -8.18 2.26
N MET A 105 2.38 -8.60 3.02
CA MET A 105 1.96 -9.98 3.20
C MET A 105 0.72 -10.36 2.37
N GLY A 106 -0.20 -9.42 2.15
CA GLY A 106 -1.38 -9.58 1.30
C GLY A 106 -1.10 -9.46 -0.19
N ASP A 107 -2.16 -9.40 -0.99
CA ASP A 107 -2.06 -9.25 -2.45
C ASP A 107 -1.55 -7.86 -2.82
N VAL A 108 -2.12 -6.82 -2.20
CA VAL A 108 -1.80 -5.39 -2.38
C VAL A 108 -1.98 -4.65 -1.05
N ALA A 109 -1.42 -3.43 -0.94
CA ALA A 109 -1.53 -2.63 0.27
C ALA A 109 -1.62 -1.12 -0.03
N GLY A 110 -2.37 -0.41 0.81
CA GLY A 110 -2.47 1.05 0.81
C GLY A 110 -1.67 1.68 1.96
N PHE A 111 -1.02 2.81 1.71
CA PHE A 111 -0.27 3.61 2.69
C PHE A 111 -0.63 5.10 2.55
N SER A 112 -0.30 5.92 3.56
CA SER A 112 -0.59 7.36 3.56
C SER A 112 0.63 8.16 4.02
N MET A 113 1.08 9.10 3.19
CA MET A 113 2.22 10.00 3.45
C MET A 113 1.86 11.46 3.14
#